data_AF-A0AAJ4YCS3-F1
#
_entry.id   AF-A0AAJ4YCS3-F1
#
_cell.length_a   1.000
_cell.length_b   1.000
_cell.length_c   1.000
_cell.angle_alpha   90.00
_cell.angle_beta   90.00
_cell.angle_gamma   90.00
#
_symmetry.space_group_name_H-M   'P 1'
#
loop_
_entity.id
_entity.type
_entity.pdbx_description
1 polymer ?
#
loop_
_entity_poly.entity_id
_entity_poly.type
_entity_poly.pdbx_seq_one_letter_code
_entity_poly.pdbx_strand_id
1 'polypeptide(L)'
;MCDRTGWDAAVLSWHTCSICRRGHIAKISIADHWQRQGLGRRLILRAMRDAQDYHWTTTGQSPDAQRFFPALARETGAAFAQREPVCGHIGSAGYRHPVPRFERH
;
A
#
# COMPACT_ATOMS: atom_id res chain seq x y z
N MET A 1 4.79 5.82 9.28
CA MET A 1 6.00 6.33 9.95
C MET A 1 5.63 6.42 11.41
N CYS A 2 6.32 5.65 12.24
CA CYS A 2 6.12 5.68 13.67
C CYS A 2 6.66 7.00 14.23
N ASP A 3 5.94 7.61 15.16
CA ASP A 3 6.48 8.66 15.99
C ASP A 3 7.37 8.09 17.12
N ARG A 4 8.00 8.97 17.90
CA ARG A 4 8.87 8.61 19.03
C ARG A 4 8.13 7.91 20.18
N THR A 5 6.80 7.96 20.19
CA THR A 5 5.93 7.37 21.22
C THR A 5 5.32 6.02 20.81
N GLY A 6 5.64 5.54 19.61
CA GLY A 6 5.16 4.26 19.09
C GLY A 6 3.76 4.31 18.49
N TRP A 7 3.24 5.51 18.19
CA TRP A 7 2.01 5.68 17.41
C TRP A 7 2.36 5.90 15.93
N ASP A 8 1.56 5.31 15.06
CA ASP A 8 1.67 5.45 13.62
C ASP A 8 0.69 6.50 13.13
N ALA A 9 1.17 7.51 12.39
CA ALA A 9 0.29 8.36 11.58
C ALA A 9 -0.23 7.61 10.33
N ALA A 10 0.55 6.64 9.85
CA ALA A 10 0.22 5.85 8.66
C ALA A 10 1.02 4.54 8.59
N VAL A 11 0.40 3.50 8.04
CA VAL A 11 1.00 2.18 7.78
C VAL A 11 0.81 1.79 6.32
N LEU A 12 1.83 1.12 5.77
CA LEU A 12 1.77 0.44 4.48
C LEU A 12 2.36 -0.96 4.63
N SER A 13 1.65 -1.98 4.17
CA SER A 13 2.11 -3.35 4.05
C SER A 13 2.05 -3.73 2.57
N TRP A 14 3.21 -4.08 2.01
CA TRP A 14 3.35 -4.42 0.61
C TRP A 14 4.42 -5.49 0.42
N HIS A 15 4.35 -6.16 -0.72
CA HIS A 15 5.31 -7.16 -1.14
C HIS A 15 5.63 -6.97 -2.61
N THR A 16 6.86 -7.31 -3.01
CA THR A 16 7.26 -7.38 -4.40
C THR A 16 7.82 -8.77 -4.69
N CYS A 17 7.63 -9.23 -5.92
CA CYS A 17 8.27 -10.40 -6.45
C CYS A 17 9.04 -9.98 -7.70
N SER A 18 10.36 -9.98 -7.62
CA SER A 18 11.23 -9.62 -8.74
C SER A 18 11.16 -10.64 -9.88
N ILE A 19 11.01 -11.93 -9.56
CA ILE A 19 10.89 -13.02 -10.54
C ILE A 19 9.66 -12.81 -11.44
N CYS A 20 8.50 -12.51 -10.85
CA CYS A 20 7.26 -12.32 -11.60
C CYS A 20 7.01 -10.86 -12.00
N ARG A 21 7.86 -9.93 -11.57
CA ARG A 21 7.67 -8.47 -11.70
C ARG A 21 6.29 -8.00 -11.25
N ARG A 22 5.89 -8.43 -10.04
CA ARG A 22 4.59 -8.12 -9.44
C ARG A 22 4.75 -7.44 -8.09
N GLY A 23 3.95 -6.42 -7.84
CA GLY A 23 3.80 -5.76 -6.56
C GLY A 23 2.40 -6.00 -5.99
N HIS A 24 2.30 -6.17 -4.67
CA HIS A 24 1.02 -6.33 -4.00
C HIS A 24 0.93 -5.41 -2.79
N ILE A 25 -0.08 -4.55 -2.76
CA ILE A 25 -0.39 -3.70 -1.61
C ILE A 25 -1.48 -4.38 -0.80
N ALA A 26 -1.07 -4.88 0.37
CA ALA A 26 -1.90 -5.72 1.21
C ALA A 26 -2.71 -4.89 2.22
N LYS A 27 -2.14 -3.77 2.67
CA LYS A 27 -2.81 -2.81 3.55
C LYS A 27 -2.20 -1.42 3.41
N ILE A 28 -3.05 -0.40 3.32
CA ILE A 28 -2.69 0.99 3.56
C ILE A 28 -3.72 1.61 4.49
N SER A 29 -3.25 2.34 5.51
CA SER A 29 -4.15 3.01 6.45
C SER A 29 -3.45 4.25 7.02
N ILE A 30 -4.20 5.33 7.18
CA ILE A 30 -3.71 6.63 7.64
C ILE A 30 -4.70 7.08 8.72
N ALA A 31 -4.20 7.56 9.86
CA ALA A 31 -5.04 8.10 10.91
C ALA A 31 -5.84 9.32 10.39
N ASP A 32 -7.07 9.48 10.85
CA ASP A 32 -8.07 10.38 10.24
C ASP A 32 -7.61 11.83 10.12
N HIS A 33 -6.98 12.39 11.16
CA HIS A 33 -6.43 13.75 11.16
C HIS A 33 -5.21 13.93 10.24
N TRP A 34 -4.56 12.83 9.86
CA TRP A 34 -3.43 12.80 8.93
C TRP A 34 -3.86 12.51 7.48
N GLN A 35 -5.13 12.19 7.24
CA GLN A 35 -5.63 11.98 5.90
C GLN A 35 -5.59 13.26 5.05
N ARG A 36 -5.62 13.10 3.72
CA ARG A 36 -5.63 14.19 2.73
C ARG A 36 -4.38 15.10 2.71
N GLN A 37 -3.33 14.76 3.45
CA GLN A 37 -2.03 15.45 3.44
C GLN A 37 -1.01 14.81 2.47
N GLY A 38 -1.46 13.91 1.59
CA GLY A 38 -0.60 13.22 0.61
C GLY A 38 0.27 12.09 1.19
N LEU A 39 0.09 11.69 2.45
CA LEU A 39 0.87 10.61 3.08
C LEU A 39 0.72 9.27 2.35
N GLY A 40 -0.50 8.91 1.95
CA GLY A 40 -0.75 7.67 1.21
C GLY A 40 0.01 7.62 -0.11
N ARG A 41 -0.03 8.72 -0.87
CA ARG A 41 0.75 8.88 -2.11
C ARG A 41 2.25 8.70 -1.85
N ARG A 42 2.81 9.40 -0.86
CA ARG A 42 4.24 9.30 -0.51
C ARG A 42 4.65 7.88 -0.13
N LEU A 43 3.80 7.16 0.60
CA LEU A 43 4.05 5.77 0.99
C LEU A 43 4.08 4.84 -0.23
N ILE A 44 3.08 4.93 -1.12
CA ILE A 44 3.05 4.08 -2.31
C ILE A 44 4.22 4.39 -3.25
N LEU A 45 4.51 5.66 -3.53
CA LEU A 45 5.66 6.02 -4.38
C LEU A 45 6.99 5.52 -3.81
N ARG A 46 7.14 5.51 -2.48
CA ARG A 46 8.32 4.92 -1.83
C ARG A 46 8.38 3.41 -2.03
N ALA A 47 7.26 2.70 -1.88
CA ALA A 47 7.19 1.26 -2.13
C ALA A 47 7.45 0.88 -3.59
N MET A 48 7.08 1.77 -4.53
CA MET A 48 7.27 1.57 -5.96
C MET A 48 8.65 1.91 -6.47
N ARG A 49 9.53 2.58 -5.69
CA ARG A 49 10.77 3.20 -6.19
C ARG A 49 11.61 2.29 -7.08
N ASP A 50 11.76 1.02 -6.69
CA ASP A 50 12.58 0.02 -7.41
C ASP A 50 11.73 -1.00 -8.20
N ALA A 51 10.43 -0.74 -8.36
CA ALA A 51 9.44 -1.62 -8.95
C ALA A 51 8.35 -0.83 -9.70
N GLN A 52 8.73 0.26 -10.36
CA GLN A 52 7.80 1.18 -11.05
C GLN A 52 7.13 0.51 -12.25
N ASP A 53 7.83 -0.44 -12.86
CA ASP A 53 7.46 -1.22 -14.04
C ASP A 53 6.84 -2.59 -13.69
N TYR A 54 6.44 -2.78 -12.43
CA TYR A 54 5.79 -4.00 -11.97
C TYR A 54 4.28 -3.91 -12.15
N HIS A 55 3.64 -5.07 -12.30
CA HIS A 55 2.18 -5.14 -12.25
C HIS A 55 1.73 -5.09 -10.78
N TRP A 56 1.00 -4.03 -10.40
CA TRP A 56 0.57 -3.82 -9.02
C TRP A 56 -0.88 -4.27 -8.79
N THR A 57 -1.11 -4.96 -7.67
CA THR A 57 -2.45 -5.35 -7.23
C THR A 57 -2.72 -4.88 -5.81
N THR A 58 -3.99 -4.74 -5.46
CA THR A 58 -4.41 -4.41 -4.09
C THR A 58 -5.39 -5.44 -3.55
N THR A 59 -5.41 -5.61 -2.24
CA THR A 59 -6.55 -6.23 -1.54
C THR A 59 -7.81 -5.36 -1.67
N GLY A 60 -8.93 -5.82 -1.12
CA GLY A 60 -10.20 -5.10 -1.14
C GLY A 60 -10.04 -3.64 -0.67
N GLN A 61 -10.57 -2.72 -1.46
CA GLN A 61 -10.41 -1.30 -1.24
C GLN A 61 -11.58 -0.72 -0.44
N SER A 62 -11.27 0.07 0.59
CA SER A 62 -12.25 0.96 1.24
C SER A 62 -12.78 2.00 0.24
N PRO A 63 -13.90 2.70 0.52
CA PRO A 63 -14.40 3.75 -0.35
C PRO A 63 -13.38 4.85 -0.66
N ASP A 64 -12.53 5.22 0.30
CA ASP A 64 -11.43 6.17 0.06
C ASP A 64 -10.35 5.59 -0.84
N ALA A 65 -9.99 4.33 -0.65
CA ALA A 65 -9.02 3.64 -1.51
C ALA A 65 -9.50 3.54 -2.96
N GLN A 66 -10.81 3.36 -3.18
CA GLN A 66 -11.42 3.32 -4.51
C GLN A 66 -11.30 4.64 -5.28
N ARG A 67 -11.19 5.78 -4.59
CA ARG A 67 -10.87 7.07 -5.23
C ARG A 67 -9.36 7.29 -5.36
N PHE A 68 -8.60 6.86 -4.36
CA PHE A 68 -7.17 7.06 -4.27
C PHE A 68 -6.37 6.31 -5.34
N PHE A 69 -6.59 5.01 -5.51
CA PHE A 69 -5.78 4.19 -6.43
C PHE A 69 -5.95 4.58 -7.91
N PRO A 70 -7.15 4.89 -8.42
CA PRO A 70 -7.30 5.40 -9.78
C PRO A 70 -6.58 6.73 -10.00
N ALA A 71 -6.60 7.65 -9.03
CA ALA A 71 -5.87 8.90 -9.12
C ALA A 71 -4.36 8.66 -9.17
N LEU A 72 -3.85 7.73 -8.35
CA LEU A 72 -2.45 7.36 -8.33
C LEU A 72 -2.02 6.63 -9.61
N ALA A 73 -2.85 5.75 -10.17
CA ALA A 73 -2.61 5.05 -11.43
C ALA A 73 -2.39 6.04 -12.58
N ARG A 74 -3.21 7.10 -12.65
CA ARG A 74 -3.05 8.16 -13.67
C ARG A 74 -1.73 8.92 -13.54
N GLU A 75 -1.21 9.04 -12.32
CA GLU A 75 0.04 9.73 -12.05
C GLU A 75 1.26 8.86 -12.37
N THR A 76 1.23 7.58 -11.99
CA THR A 76 2.40 6.69 -12.08
C THR A 76 2.42 5.83 -13.34
N GLY A 77 1.31 5.74 -14.06
CA GLY A 77 1.13 4.80 -15.17
C GLY A 77 0.97 3.33 -14.73
N ALA A 78 1.04 3.04 -13.42
CA ALA A 78 0.86 1.69 -12.91
C ALA A 78 -0.63 1.32 -12.85
N ALA A 79 -0.93 0.06 -13.18
CA ALA A 79 -2.24 -0.52 -12.88
C ALA A 79 -2.28 -0.94 -11.40
N PHE A 80 -3.37 -0.62 -10.70
CA PHE A 80 -3.67 -1.12 -9.35
C PHE A 80 -4.90 -2.02 -9.41
N ALA A 81 -4.74 -3.23 -9.97
CA ALA A 81 -5.84 -4.15 -10.16
C ALA A 81 -6.34 -4.71 -8.82
N GLN A 82 -7.66 -4.82 -8.67
CA GLN A 82 -8.29 -5.42 -7.50
C GLN A 82 -8.58 -6.89 -7.73
N ARG A 83 -8.54 -7.70 -6.65
CA ARG A 83 -8.99 -9.11 -6.64
C ARG A 83 -8.21 -10.05 -7.56
N GLU A 84 -7.10 -9.61 -8.11
CA GLU A 84 -6.18 -10.51 -8.79
C GLU A 84 -5.41 -11.35 -7.77
N PRO A 85 -5.19 -12.65 -8.08
CA PRO A 85 -4.37 -13.49 -7.23
C PRO A 85 -2.93 -12.95 -7.18
N VAL A 86 -2.41 -12.82 -5.96
CA VAL A 86 -0.97 -12.69 -5.71
C VAL A 86 -0.21 -13.86 -6.35
N CYS A 87 1.00 -13.62 -6.84
CA CYS A 87 1.80 -14.74 -7.34
C CYS A 87 2.17 -15.70 -6.18
N GLY A 88 2.36 -16.98 -6.51
CA GLY A 88 2.69 -18.01 -5.52
C GLY A 88 3.89 -17.64 -4.65
N HIS A 89 4.90 -16.96 -5.20
CA HIS A 89 6.07 -16.51 -4.45
C HIS A 89 5.75 -15.52 -3.32
N ILE A 90 4.78 -14.62 -3.54
CA ILE A 90 4.32 -13.69 -2.49
C ILE A 90 3.43 -14.44 -1.49
N GLY A 91 2.54 -15.30 -1.99
CA GLY A 91 1.64 -16.10 -1.15
C GLY A 91 2.37 -17.03 -0.17
N SER A 92 3.48 -17.63 -0.59
CA SER A 92 4.31 -18.51 0.23
C SER A 92 5.09 -17.79 1.33
N ALA A 93 5.22 -16.47 1.28
CA ALA A 93 5.98 -15.70 2.27
C ALA A 93 5.26 -15.53 3.62
N GLY A 94 3.97 -15.87 3.72
CA GLY A 94 3.16 -15.75 4.93
C GLY A 94 2.81 -14.31 5.27
N TYR A 95 1.54 -13.93 5.08
CA TYR A 95 1.07 -12.58 5.38
C TYR A 95 0.99 -12.35 6.89
N ARG A 96 1.77 -11.39 7.40
CA ARG A 96 1.47 -10.73 8.67
C ARG A 96 1.33 -9.24 8.42
N HIS A 97 0.09 -8.77 8.46
CA HIS A 97 -0.15 -7.34 8.47
C HIS A 97 0.31 -6.78 9.82
N PRO A 98 1.14 -5.74 9.86
CA PRO A 98 1.33 -5.00 11.09
C PRO A 98 -0.05 -4.53 11.60
N VAL A 99 -0.27 -4.68 12.91
CA VAL A 99 -1.42 -4.07 13.59
C VAL A 99 -0.99 -2.65 13.95
N PRO A 100 -1.36 -1.64 13.15
CA PRO A 100 -0.98 -0.26 13.45
C PRO A 100 -1.64 0.17 14.76
N ARG A 101 -0.91 0.93 15.57
CA ARG A 101 -1.48 1.70 16.66
C ARG A 101 -1.57 3.14 16.18
N PHE A 102 -2.76 3.58 15.80
CA PHE A 102 -2.99 4.97 15.35
C PHE A 102 -3.22 5.88 16.54
N GLU A 103 -2.64 7.08 16.52
CA GLU A 103 -2.85 8.12 17.54
C GLU A 103 -4.34 8.19 17.92
N ARG A 104 -4.65 7.99 19.20
CA ARG A 104 -5.97 8.31 19.77
C ARG A 104 -5.95 9.78 20.16
N HIS A 105 -6.83 10.57 19.56
CA HIS A 105 -7.23 11.88 20.11
C HIS A 105 -8.05 11.69 21.38
#